data_AF-A0A3S3SZG4-F1
#
_entry.id   AF-A0A3S3SZG4-F1
#
_cell.length_a   1.000
_cell.length_b   1.000
_cell.length_c   1.000
_cell.angle_alpha   90.00
_cell.angle_beta   90.00
_cell.angle_gamma   90.00
#
_symmetry.space_group_name_H-M   'P 1'
#
loop_
_entity.id
_entity.type
_entity.pdbx_description
1 polymer ?
#
loop_
_entity_poly.entity_id
_entity_poly.type
_entity_poly.pdbx_seq_one_letter_code
_entity_poly.pdbx_strand_id
1 'polypeptide(L)'
;MKKTEKSESIQNDFHLVKKNIELLYNENIENREEILNETSKRFNEIIKFFKGAKKLVQILFMLCFVLFTLVILSLIFNDKINHLNNEIDDIKTDTIANQILGVRRVMLPDSTYSTTYDYRTRNNKVVSYNDLLQEIDSLNLINEKNESKIDSLELKLSLQNNKVELAEKYYDIRFWRSSKVKKRDTIHYINIESKKIDSAFILLNVYRKNLFYNKNTNEWEIKQQ
;
A
#
# COMPACT_ATOMS: atom_id res chain seq x y z
N MET A 1 38.78 -57.83 -43.73
CA MET A 1 37.90 -57.77 -44.92
C MET A 1 36.65 -56.95 -44.60
N LYS A 2 36.61 -55.69 -45.02
CA LYS A 2 35.37 -54.92 -45.19
C LYS A 2 35.51 -54.23 -46.55
N LYS A 3 34.64 -54.58 -47.48
CA LYS A 3 34.56 -53.96 -48.81
C LYS A 3 34.27 -52.47 -48.60
N THR A 4 35.24 -51.63 -48.93
CA THR A 4 35.02 -50.21 -49.16
C THR A 4 34.19 -50.07 -50.41
N GLU A 5 32.86 -50.03 -50.25
CA GLU A 5 31.96 -49.59 -51.30
C GLU A 5 32.37 -48.17 -51.69
N LYS A 6 32.75 -48.01 -52.97
CA LYS A 6 32.91 -46.72 -53.62
C LYS A 6 31.65 -45.90 -53.34
N SER A 7 31.78 -44.83 -52.56
CA SER A 7 30.83 -43.72 -52.62
C SER A 7 31.05 -43.01 -53.95
N GLU A 8 30.57 -43.60 -55.05
CA GLU A 8 30.41 -42.86 -56.30
C GLU A 8 29.48 -41.69 -55.97
N SER A 9 30.01 -40.47 -56.16
CA SER A 9 29.26 -39.24 -55.93
C SER A 9 27.99 -39.29 -56.77
N ILE A 10 26.84 -38.95 -56.20
CA ILE A 10 25.57 -38.83 -56.94
C ILE A 10 25.69 -37.88 -58.14
N GLN A 11 26.60 -36.92 -58.07
CA GLN A 11 26.97 -36.06 -59.19
C GLN A 11 27.57 -36.85 -60.36
N ASN A 12 28.37 -37.88 -60.07
CA ASN A 12 28.89 -38.80 -61.07
C ASN A 12 27.77 -39.67 -61.64
N ASP A 13 26.82 -40.14 -60.83
CA ASP A 13 25.66 -40.90 -61.33
C ASP A 13 24.76 -40.05 -62.24
N PHE A 14 24.52 -38.78 -61.90
CA PHE A 14 23.82 -37.84 -62.77
C PHE A 14 24.58 -37.59 -64.08
N HIS A 15 25.90 -37.39 -64.01
CA HIS A 15 26.73 -37.18 -65.19
C HIS A 15 26.76 -38.41 -66.10
N LEU A 16 26.82 -39.62 -65.52
CA LEU A 16 26.80 -40.88 -66.25
C LEU A 16 25.43 -41.20 -66.84
N VAL A 17 24.33 -40.93 -66.12
CA VAL A 17 22.97 -41.03 -66.68
C VAL A 17 22.82 -40.07 -67.86
N LYS A 18 23.29 -38.81 -67.75
CA LYS A 18 23.28 -37.85 -68.85
C LYS A 18 24.08 -38.34 -70.06
N LYS A 19 25.31 -38.81 -69.84
CA LYS A 19 26.19 -39.35 -70.88
C LYS A 19 25.59 -40.60 -71.56
N ASN A 20 24.98 -41.49 -70.79
CA ASN A 20 24.35 -42.70 -71.33
C ASN A 20 23.09 -42.37 -72.16
N ILE A 21 22.32 -41.35 -71.76
CA ILE A 21 21.19 -40.85 -72.56
C ILE A 21 21.67 -40.21 -73.86
N GLU A 22 22.76 -39.43 -73.84
CA GLU A 22 23.38 -38.84 -75.03
C GLU A 22 23.91 -39.92 -76.00
N LEU A 23 24.52 -40.98 -75.48
CA LEU A 23 24.95 -42.14 -76.27
C LEU A 23 23.74 -42.84 -76.90
N LEU A 24 22.69 -43.13 -76.14
CA LEU A 24 21.48 -43.79 -76.64
C LEU A 24 20.74 -43.00 -77.75
N TYR A 25 21.03 -41.71 -77.92
CA TYR A 25 20.49 -40.85 -78.98
C TYR A 25 21.27 -40.95 -80.31
N ASN A 26 22.50 -41.48 -80.29
CA ASN A 26 23.30 -41.71 -81.49
C ASN A 26 22.98 -43.11 -82.06
N GLU A 27 22.54 -43.17 -83.32
CA GLU A 27 21.80 -44.31 -83.92
C GLU A 27 22.59 -45.64 -84.15
N ASN A 28 23.83 -45.81 -83.67
CA ASN A 28 24.62 -47.02 -83.93
C ASN A 28 25.36 -47.54 -82.67
N ILE A 29 24.63 -48.21 -81.77
CA ILE A 29 25.22 -48.80 -80.56
C ILE A 29 24.88 -50.29 -80.48
N GLU A 30 25.91 -51.14 -80.54
CA GLU A 30 25.81 -52.62 -80.46
C GLU A 30 25.28 -53.15 -79.11
N ASN A 31 25.32 -52.35 -78.03
CA ASN A 31 24.91 -52.77 -76.67
C ASN A 31 23.80 -51.90 -76.04
N ARG A 32 22.82 -51.49 -76.85
CA ARG A 32 21.74 -50.57 -76.43
C ARG A 32 20.98 -51.03 -75.18
N GLU A 33 20.68 -52.32 -75.09
CA GLU A 33 19.89 -52.91 -74.00
C GLU A 33 20.66 -52.93 -72.67
N GLU A 34 21.98 -53.15 -72.73
CA GLU A 34 22.87 -53.10 -71.56
C GLU A 34 22.98 -51.68 -71.01
N ILE A 35 23.14 -50.67 -71.88
CA ILE A 35 23.18 -49.25 -71.50
C ILE A 35 21.84 -48.80 -70.92
N LEU A 36 20.71 -49.25 -71.47
CA LEU A 36 19.38 -48.96 -70.92
C LEU A 36 19.20 -49.54 -69.52
N ASN A 37 19.62 -50.80 -69.30
CA ASN A 37 19.56 -51.43 -67.99
C ASN A 37 20.47 -50.76 -66.97
N GLU A 38 21.70 -50.38 -67.35
CA GLU A 38 22.61 -49.64 -66.46
C GLU A 38 22.04 -48.26 -66.11
N THR A 39 21.49 -47.55 -67.09
CA THR A 39 20.89 -46.22 -66.89
C THR A 39 19.66 -46.29 -65.99
N SER A 40 18.79 -47.29 -66.19
CA SER A 40 17.62 -47.54 -65.33
C SER A 40 18.04 -47.86 -63.89
N LYS A 41 19.09 -48.65 -63.69
CA LYS A 41 19.63 -48.97 -62.37
C LYS A 41 20.14 -47.73 -61.64
N ARG A 42 20.96 -46.90 -62.31
CA ARG A 42 21.47 -45.64 -61.75
C ARG A 42 20.36 -44.62 -61.49
N PHE A 43 19.36 -44.54 -62.36
CA PHE A 43 18.18 -43.68 -62.15
C PHE A 43 17.39 -44.11 -60.92
N ASN A 44 17.23 -45.42 -60.69
CA ASN A 44 16.60 -45.95 -59.48
C ASN A 44 17.41 -45.64 -58.20
N GLU A 45 18.74 -45.63 -58.27
CA GLU A 45 19.63 -45.22 -57.17
C GLU A 45 19.47 -43.73 -56.84
N ILE A 46 19.39 -42.86 -57.87
CA ILE A 46 19.08 -41.44 -57.72
C ILE A 46 17.72 -41.23 -57.06
N ILE A 47 16.66 -41.93 -57.51
CA ILE A 47 15.32 -41.84 -56.90
C ILE A 47 15.35 -42.28 -55.43
N LYS A 48 16.07 -43.37 -55.11
CA LYS A 48 16.24 -43.83 -53.72
C LYS A 48 16.93 -42.77 -52.86
N PHE A 49 17.95 -42.11 -53.39
CA PHE A 49 18.62 -41.00 -52.71
C PHE A 49 17.65 -39.85 -52.42
N PHE A 50 16.88 -39.38 -53.41
CA PHE A 50 15.90 -38.30 -53.19
C PHE A 50 14.79 -38.69 -52.21
N LYS A 51 14.34 -39.95 -52.20
CA LYS A 51 13.41 -40.45 -51.17
C LYS A 51 14.03 -40.39 -49.77
N GLY A 52 15.32 -40.72 -49.64
CA GLY A 52 16.08 -40.56 -48.39
C GLY A 52 16.21 -39.11 -47.96
N ALA A 53 16.61 -38.22 -48.88
CA ALA A 53 16.72 -36.79 -48.65
C ALA A 53 15.38 -36.18 -48.21
N LYS A 54 14.27 -36.56 -48.84
CA LYS A 54 12.92 -36.13 -48.45
C LYS A 54 12.60 -36.51 -47.00
N LYS A 55 12.92 -37.74 -46.58
CA LYS A 55 12.73 -38.18 -45.19
C LYS A 55 13.58 -37.36 -44.21
N LEU A 56 14.84 -37.07 -44.56
CA LEU A 56 15.70 -36.23 -43.73
C LEU A 56 15.14 -34.82 -43.57
N VAL A 57 14.67 -34.20 -44.65
CA VAL A 57 14.03 -32.88 -44.60
C VAL A 57 12.77 -32.90 -43.74
N GLN A 58 11.95 -33.95 -43.82
CA GLN A 58 10.76 -34.11 -42.96
C GLN A 58 11.13 -34.21 -41.48
N ILE A 59 12.16 -34.98 -41.14
CA ILE A 59 12.65 -35.10 -39.76
C ILE A 59 13.18 -33.75 -39.27
N LEU A 60 13.94 -33.04 -40.10
CA LEU A 60 14.48 -31.73 -39.77
C LEU A 60 13.37 -30.68 -39.55
N PHE A 61 12.32 -30.74 -40.36
CA PHE A 61 11.15 -29.88 -40.21
C PHE A 61 10.40 -30.16 -38.90
N MET A 62 10.19 -31.43 -38.54
CA MET A 62 9.59 -31.80 -37.25
C MET A 62 10.45 -31.34 -36.07
N LEU A 63 11.78 -31.44 -36.17
CA LEU A 63 12.69 -30.94 -35.15
C LEU A 63 12.56 -29.41 -34.98
N CYS A 64 12.55 -28.67 -36.08
CA CYS A 64 12.33 -27.22 -36.07
C CYS A 64 11.00 -26.85 -35.42
N PHE A 65 9.93 -27.60 -35.71
CA PHE A 65 8.62 -27.37 -35.11
C PHE A 65 8.65 -27.53 -33.58
N VAL A 66 9.30 -28.59 -33.08
CA VAL A 66 9.47 -28.81 -31.64
C VAL A 66 10.31 -27.71 -30.97
N LEU A 67 11.38 -27.25 -31.63
CA LEU A 67 12.17 -26.13 -31.14
C LEU A 67 11.34 -24.85 -31.08
N PHE A 68 10.52 -24.61 -32.09
CA PHE A 68 9.67 -23.42 -32.15
C PHE A 68 8.62 -23.40 -31.04
N THR A 69 7.98 -24.55 -30.76
CA THR A 69 7.01 -24.65 -29.66
C THR A 69 7.67 -24.47 -28.29
N LEU A 70 8.90 -24.99 -28.09
CA LEU A 70 9.69 -24.76 -26.88
C LEU A 70 10.02 -23.28 -26.68
N VAL A 71 10.40 -22.57 -27.73
CA VAL A 71 10.67 -21.12 -27.65
C VAL A 71 9.42 -20.35 -27.25
N ILE A 72 8.26 -20.65 -27.87
CA ILE A 72 6.99 -20.01 -27.50
C ILE A 72 6.64 -20.28 -26.03
N LEU A 73 6.76 -21.53 -25.58
CA LEU A 73 6.53 -21.87 -24.17
C LEU A 73 7.47 -21.09 -23.26
N SER A 74 8.76 -21.03 -23.59
CA SER A 74 9.76 -20.30 -22.80
C SER A 74 9.42 -18.83 -22.68
N LEU A 75 8.96 -18.18 -23.76
CA LEU A 75 8.54 -16.78 -23.73
C LEU A 75 7.34 -16.58 -22.80
N ILE A 76 6.30 -17.42 -22.92
CA ILE A 76 5.11 -17.35 -22.07
C ILE A 76 5.46 -17.55 -20.58
N PHE A 77 6.33 -18.52 -20.28
CA PHE A 77 6.78 -18.76 -18.91
C PHE A 77 7.61 -17.60 -18.37
N ASN A 78 8.48 -17.02 -19.19
CA ASN A 78 9.28 -15.87 -18.81
C ASN A 78 8.41 -14.64 -18.50
N ASP A 79 7.39 -14.38 -19.32
CA ASP A 79 6.42 -13.31 -19.07
C ASP A 79 5.65 -13.52 -17.76
N LYS A 80 5.22 -14.76 -17.48
CA LYS A 80 4.57 -15.09 -16.20
C LYS A 80 5.50 -14.91 -15.01
N ILE A 81 6.76 -15.32 -15.11
CA ILE A 81 7.76 -15.12 -14.04
C ILE A 81 8.02 -13.63 -13.83
N ASN A 82 8.14 -12.84 -14.90
CA ASN A 82 8.31 -11.39 -14.80
C ASN A 82 7.11 -10.72 -14.15
N HIS A 83 5.89 -11.12 -14.51
CA HIS A 83 4.67 -10.61 -13.87
C HIS A 83 4.64 -10.95 -12.37
N LEU A 84 4.93 -12.20 -12.01
CA LEU A 84 4.99 -12.63 -10.61
C LEU A 84 6.10 -11.93 -9.84
N ASN A 85 7.26 -11.69 -10.45
CA ASN A 85 8.34 -10.93 -9.84
C ASN A 85 7.95 -9.47 -9.61
N ASN A 86 7.24 -8.85 -10.55
CA ASN A 86 6.72 -7.49 -10.38
C ASN A 86 5.69 -7.43 -9.25
N GLU A 87 4.76 -8.40 -9.17
CA GLU A 87 3.82 -8.50 -8.05
C GLU A 87 4.53 -8.73 -6.72
N ILE A 88 5.57 -9.57 -6.68
CA ILE A 88 6.39 -9.81 -5.48
C ILE A 88 7.16 -8.55 -5.09
N ASP A 89 7.68 -7.78 -6.03
CA ASP A 89 8.37 -6.52 -5.75
C ASP A 89 7.40 -5.45 -5.22
N ASP A 90 6.18 -5.40 -5.75
CA ASP A 90 5.11 -4.54 -5.24
C ASP A 90 4.70 -4.96 -3.81
N ILE A 91 4.64 -6.27 -3.52
CA ILE A 91 4.33 -6.82 -2.19
C ILE A 91 5.50 -6.64 -1.21
N LYS A 92 6.76 -6.75 -1.67
CA LYS A 92 7.96 -6.57 -0.83
C LYS A 92 8.11 -5.14 -0.34
N THR A 93 7.62 -4.17 -1.10
CA THR A 93 7.45 -2.82 -0.58
C THR A 93 6.13 -2.73 0.16
N ASP A 94 6.18 -3.14 1.43
CA ASP A 94 5.09 -3.03 2.40
C ASP A 94 4.34 -1.71 2.20
N THR A 95 3.07 -1.77 1.79
CA THR A 95 2.27 -0.58 1.41
C THR A 95 2.23 0.44 2.54
N ILE A 96 2.34 -0.05 3.78
CA ILE A 96 2.49 0.76 5.00
C ILE A 96 3.84 1.46 5.03
N ALA A 97 4.95 0.77 4.75
CA ALA A 97 6.27 1.39 4.70
C ALA A 97 6.38 2.42 3.55
N ASN A 98 5.82 2.13 2.38
CA ASN A 98 5.76 3.09 1.27
C ASN A 98 4.92 4.33 1.61
N GLN A 99 3.77 4.15 2.28
CA GLN A 99 2.92 5.26 2.73
C GLN A 99 3.57 6.09 3.84
N ILE A 100 4.29 5.46 4.78
CA ILE A 100 4.88 6.14 5.93
C ILE A 100 6.24 6.80 5.58
N LEU A 101 7.06 6.14 4.76
CA LEU A 101 8.45 6.54 4.47
C LEU A 101 8.62 7.19 3.10
N GLY A 102 7.55 7.41 2.33
CA GLY A 102 7.60 8.14 1.06
C GLY A 102 8.67 7.61 0.11
N VAL A 103 8.77 6.29 -0.03
CA VAL A 103 9.85 5.64 -0.78
C VAL A 103 9.75 6.01 -2.26
N ARG A 104 10.76 6.72 -2.78
CA ARG A 104 10.85 7.11 -4.19
C ARG A 104 12.00 6.36 -4.85
N ARG A 105 11.67 5.54 -5.86
CA ARG A 105 12.65 4.93 -6.75
C ARG A 105 12.77 5.76 -8.02
N VAL A 106 13.99 6.23 -8.31
CA VAL A 106 14.31 6.97 -9.54
C VAL A 106 15.30 6.16 -10.35
N MET A 107 14.98 5.91 -11.61
CA MET A 107 15.88 5.23 -12.54
C MET A 107 16.97 6.22 -12.98
N LEU A 108 18.23 5.88 -12.71
CA LEU A 108 19.39 6.66 -13.12
C LEU A 108 19.74 6.34 -14.58
N PRO A 109 20.50 7.22 -15.27
CA PRO A 109 20.89 7.03 -16.67
C PRO A 109 21.61 5.70 -16.95
N ASP A 110 22.29 5.14 -15.95
CA ASP A 110 23.10 3.93 -16.07
C ASP A 110 22.32 2.63 -15.80
N SER A 111 20.98 2.67 -15.91
CA SER A 111 20.10 1.51 -15.63
C SER A 111 20.11 1.04 -14.17
N THR A 112 20.73 1.80 -13.27
CA THR A 112 20.70 1.58 -11.81
C THR A 112 19.52 2.32 -11.18
N TYR A 113 18.89 1.72 -10.18
CA TYR A 113 17.81 2.37 -9.42
C TYR A 113 18.36 3.03 -8.15
N SER A 114 18.10 4.33 -7.98
CA SER A 114 18.30 5.02 -6.71
C SER A 114 17.02 4.92 -5.89
N THR A 115 17.12 4.40 -4.66
CA THR A 115 16.00 4.38 -3.72
C THR A 115 16.21 5.46 -2.67
N THR A 116 15.27 6.39 -2.58
CA THR A 116 15.25 7.49 -1.61
C THR A 116 14.13 7.27 -0.61
N TYR A 117 14.43 7.49 0.68
CA TYR A 117 13.48 7.38 1.78
C TYR A 117 13.27 8.77 2.38
N ASP A 118 12.01 9.18 2.48
CA ASP A 118 11.65 10.37 3.24
C ASP A 118 11.58 10.00 4.72
N TYR A 119 12.34 10.70 5.56
CA TYR A 119 12.30 10.54 7.01
C TYR A 119 12.06 11.90 7.67
N ARG A 120 11.38 11.88 8.82
CA ARG A 120 11.14 13.10 9.60
C ARG A 120 12.38 13.45 10.41
N THR A 121 12.74 14.73 10.40
CA THR A 121 13.78 15.27 11.26
C THR A 121 13.20 16.30 12.22
N ARG A 122 13.76 16.36 13.42
CA ARG A 122 13.50 17.39 14.42
C ARG A 122 14.84 17.87 14.95
N ASN A 123 15.12 19.17 14.89
CA ASN A 123 16.42 19.74 15.26
C ASN A 123 17.62 19.06 14.57
N ASN A 124 17.52 18.83 13.25
CA ASN A 124 18.53 18.13 12.44
C ASN A 124 18.86 16.68 12.87
N LYS A 125 18.02 16.04 13.69
CA LYS A 125 18.15 14.62 14.03
C LYS A 125 16.97 13.83 13.49
N VAL A 126 17.23 12.61 13.04
CA VAL A 126 16.19 11.66 12.60
C VAL A 126 15.30 11.35 13.79
N VAL A 127 13.98 11.45 13.61
CA VAL A 127 13.01 11.08 14.64
C VAL A 127 12.84 9.56 14.62
N SER A 128 13.16 8.89 15.73
CA SER A 128 12.98 7.45 15.87
C SER A 128 11.58 7.09 16.38
N TYR A 129 11.20 5.81 16.23
CA TYR A 129 9.95 5.30 16.78
C TYR A 129 9.85 5.47 18.31
N ASN A 130 10.97 5.30 19.02
CA ASN A 130 11.01 5.47 20.47
C ASN A 130 10.79 6.93 20.90
N ASP A 131 11.27 7.89 20.10
CA ASP A 131 11.05 9.32 20.36
C ASP A 131 9.56 9.67 20.23
N LEU A 132 8.86 9.06 19.26
CA LEU A 132 7.42 9.24 19.07
C LEU A 132 6.60 8.61 20.20
N LEU A 133 6.99 7.42 20.67
CA LEU A 133 6.34 6.77 21.81
C LEU A 133 6.43 7.61 23.09
N GLN A 134 7.61 8.15 23.40
CA GLN A 134 7.79 9.02 24.57
C GLN A 134 6.97 10.31 24.47
N GLU A 135 6.78 10.85 23.27
CA GLU A 135 5.96 12.05 23.03
C GLU A 135 4.46 11.75 23.20
N ILE A 136 3.99 10.57 22.78
CA ILE A 136 2.62 10.11 23.01
C ILE A 136 2.34 9.94 24.51
N ASP A 137 3.25 9.30 25.25
CA ASP A 137 3.13 9.15 26.70
C ASP A 137 3.08 10.52 27.41
N SER A 138 3.89 11.47 26.94
CA SER A 138 3.90 12.84 27.46
C SER A 138 2.60 13.60 27.16
N LEU A 139 2.00 13.39 25.99
CA LEU A 139 0.71 13.97 25.60
C LEU A 139 -0.44 13.39 26.43
N ASN A 140 -0.42 12.08 26.69
CA ASN A 140 -1.41 11.41 27.54
C ASN A 140 -1.37 11.97 28.97
N LEU A 141 -0.18 12.16 29.54
CA LEU A 141 0.02 12.82 30.85
C LEU A 141 -0.52 14.25 30.90
N ILE A 142 -0.39 15.02 29.82
CA ILE A 142 -0.94 16.38 29.73
C ILE A 142 -2.47 16.35 29.69
N ASN A 143 -3.06 15.38 28.98
CA ASN A 143 -4.51 15.22 28.89
C ASN A 143 -5.12 14.84 30.25
N GLU A 144 -4.54 13.87 30.97
CA GLU A 144 -5.00 13.50 32.32
C GLU A 144 -4.95 14.68 33.31
N LYS A 145 -3.89 15.50 33.23
CA LYS A 145 -3.76 16.71 34.05
C LYS A 145 -4.80 17.78 33.69
N ASN A 146 -5.18 17.86 32.42
CA ASN A 146 -6.21 18.81 31.97
C ASN A 146 -7.62 18.33 32.37
N GLU A 147 -7.91 17.04 32.27
CA GLU A 147 -9.18 16.43 32.72
C GLU A 147 -9.41 16.66 34.21
N SER A 148 -8.43 16.33 35.06
CA SER A 148 -8.53 16.58 36.51
C SER A 148 -8.73 18.07 36.85
N LYS A 149 -8.17 18.98 36.05
CA LYS A 149 -8.40 20.42 36.21
C LYS A 149 -9.82 20.82 35.79
N ILE A 150 -10.35 20.25 34.71
CA ILE A 150 -11.73 20.46 34.25
C ILE A 150 -12.72 20.01 35.33
N ASP A 151 -12.55 18.81 35.87
CA ASP A 151 -13.40 18.26 36.93
C ASP A 151 -13.43 19.15 38.17
N SER A 152 -12.25 19.67 38.57
CA SER A 152 -12.14 20.59 39.71
C SER A 152 -12.88 21.92 39.49
N LEU A 153 -12.90 22.40 38.24
CA LEU A 153 -13.59 23.64 37.86
C LEU A 153 -15.10 23.44 37.80
N GLU A 154 -15.56 22.29 37.30
CA GLU A 154 -16.97 21.91 37.29
C GLU A 154 -17.53 21.78 38.71
N LEU A 155 -16.80 21.10 39.61
CA LEU A 155 -17.20 21.00 41.02
C LEU A 155 -17.27 22.38 41.68
N LYS A 156 -16.30 23.26 41.40
CA LYS A 156 -16.31 24.63 41.92
C LYS A 156 -17.49 25.44 41.37
N LEU A 157 -17.82 25.29 40.08
CA LEU A 157 -18.97 25.94 39.44
C LEU A 157 -20.28 25.46 40.06
N SER A 158 -20.43 24.15 40.25
CA SER A 158 -21.58 23.54 40.92
C SER A 158 -21.79 24.10 42.34
N LEU A 159 -20.72 24.18 43.14
CA LEU A 159 -20.78 24.78 44.48
C LEU A 159 -21.20 26.26 44.45
N GLN A 160 -20.73 27.03 43.47
CA GLN A 160 -21.13 28.44 43.35
C GLN A 160 -22.58 28.59 42.88
N ASN A 161 -23.02 27.75 41.94
CA ASN A 161 -24.41 27.73 41.50
C ASN A 161 -25.36 27.38 42.65
N ASN A 162 -25.01 26.37 43.47
CA ASN A 162 -25.78 26.03 44.67
C ASN A 162 -25.86 27.21 45.65
N LYS A 163 -24.76 27.97 45.84
CA LYS A 163 -24.78 29.17 46.68
C LYS A 163 -25.72 30.25 46.15
N VAL A 164 -25.71 30.47 44.83
CA VAL A 164 -26.64 31.41 44.17
C VAL A 164 -28.08 30.94 44.36
N GLU A 165 -28.37 29.66 44.12
CA GLU A 165 -29.71 29.10 44.30
C GLU A 165 -30.21 29.25 45.75
N LEU A 166 -29.35 28.97 46.74
CA LEU A 166 -29.68 29.18 48.15
C LEU A 166 -29.93 30.67 48.45
N ALA A 167 -29.13 31.58 47.88
CA ALA A 167 -29.32 33.02 48.01
C ALA A 167 -30.68 33.46 47.45
N GLU A 168 -31.05 32.96 46.27
CA GLU A 168 -32.33 33.27 45.64
C GLU A 168 -33.52 32.70 46.41
N LYS A 169 -33.39 31.46 46.88
CA LYS A 169 -34.46 30.74 47.58
C LYS A 169 -34.73 31.27 48.99
N TYR A 170 -33.71 31.63 49.74
CA TYR A 170 -33.84 31.92 51.17
C TYR A 170 -33.69 33.39 51.54
N TYR A 171 -33.09 34.21 50.68
CA TYR A 171 -32.74 35.60 51.00
C TYR A 171 -33.41 36.64 50.11
N ASP A 172 -34.29 36.22 49.18
CA ASP A 172 -35.00 37.12 48.25
C ASP A 172 -34.02 38.04 47.48
N ILE A 173 -32.86 37.48 47.15
CA ILE A 173 -31.85 38.05 46.27
C ILE A 173 -32.14 37.52 44.86
N ARG A 174 -31.99 38.31 43.81
CA ARG A 174 -32.16 37.86 42.43
C ARG A 174 -30.95 38.23 41.62
N PHE A 175 -30.46 37.28 40.81
CA PHE A 175 -29.36 37.50 39.91
C PHE A 175 -29.85 37.40 38.47
N TRP A 176 -29.48 38.36 37.61
CA TRP A 176 -29.70 38.20 36.17
C TRP A 176 -28.60 38.86 35.37
N ARG A 177 -28.40 38.35 34.15
CA ARG A 177 -27.43 38.88 33.22
C ARG A 177 -28.13 39.74 32.19
N SER A 178 -27.53 40.87 31.86
CA SER A 178 -27.96 41.71 30.75
C SER A 178 -26.75 42.11 29.93
N SER A 179 -26.94 42.35 28.63
CA SER A 179 -25.86 42.77 27.75
C SER A 179 -26.25 44.03 27.02
N LYS A 180 -25.31 44.95 26.87
CA LYS A 180 -25.52 46.19 26.10
C LYS A 180 -24.39 46.36 25.10
N VAL A 181 -24.74 46.47 23.83
CA VAL A 181 -23.77 46.75 22.77
C VAL A 181 -23.50 48.25 22.74
N LYS A 182 -22.23 48.64 22.85
CA LYS A 182 -21.80 50.04 22.76
C LYS A 182 -20.56 50.11 21.89
N LYS A 183 -20.63 50.88 20.79
CA LYS A 183 -19.51 51.10 19.85
C LYS A 183 -18.85 49.78 19.35
N ARG A 184 -19.66 48.82 18.91
CA ARG A 184 -19.27 47.47 18.42
C ARG A 184 -18.75 46.48 19.48
N ASP A 185 -18.63 46.89 20.74
CA ASP A 185 -18.31 45.98 21.84
C ASP A 185 -19.58 45.61 22.62
N THR A 186 -19.69 44.34 23.02
CA THR A 186 -20.76 43.86 23.91
C THR A 186 -20.27 43.92 25.34
N ILE A 187 -20.91 44.75 26.17
CA ILE A 187 -20.63 44.82 27.61
C ILE A 187 -21.65 43.95 28.34
N HIS A 188 -21.17 43.00 29.13
CA HIS A 188 -21.99 42.13 29.97
C HIS A 188 -22.09 42.71 31.39
N TYR A 189 -23.32 42.75 31.92
CA TYR A 189 -23.62 43.18 33.29
C TYR A 189 -24.21 42.00 34.06
N ILE A 190 -23.75 41.84 35.30
CA ILE A 190 -24.41 41.01 36.31
C ILE A 190 -25.16 41.98 37.21
N ASN A 191 -26.48 41.88 37.21
CA ASN A 191 -27.34 42.67 38.08
C ASN A 191 -27.73 41.83 39.28
N ILE A 192 -27.75 42.48 40.44
CA ILE A 192 -28.13 41.88 41.72
C ILE A 192 -29.23 42.78 42.28
N GLU A 193 -30.42 42.20 42.50
CA GLU A 193 -31.51 42.87 43.21
C GLU A 193 -31.73 42.17 44.53
N SER A 194 -31.85 42.95 45.61
CA SER A 194 -32.25 42.44 46.91
C SER A 194 -33.10 43.49 47.59
N LYS A 195 -34.04 43.06 48.44
CA LYS A 195 -34.66 43.98 49.40
C LYS A 195 -33.56 44.60 50.28
N LYS A 196 -33.79 45.82 50.78
CA LYS A 196 -32.89 46.45 51.76
C LYS A 196 -32.96 45.64 53.05
N ILE A 197 -32.08 44.65 53.19
CA ILE A 197 -31.98 43.79 54.36
C ILE A 197 -30.88 44.37 55.23
N ASP A 198 -31.22 44.69 56.47
CA ASP A 198 -30.22 45.01 57.49
C ASP A 198 -29.40 43.74 57.72
N SER A 199 -28.07 43.81 57.62
CA SER A 199 -27.20 42.62 57.62
C SER A 199 -27.37 41.73 58.86
N ALA A 200 -27.93 42.27 59.94
CA ALA A 200 -28.32 41.54 61.14
C ALA A 200 -29.48 40.53 60.93
N PHE A 201 -30.31 40.69 59.89
CA PHE A 201 -31.43 39.79 59.55
C PHE A 201 -31.06 38.67 58.57
N ILE A 202 -29.82 38.63 58.08
CA ILE A 202 -29.28 37.56 57.21
C ILE A 202 -29.07 36.25 58.00
N LEU A 203 -29.12 36.28 59.33
CA LEU A 203 -29.17 35.06 60.12
C LEU A 203 -30.60 34.48 60.16
N LEU A 204 -30.93 33.84 59.04
CA LEU A 204 -31.78 32.65 58.89
C LEU A 204 -33.23 32.76 59.37
N ASN A 205 -34.13 33.00 58.41
CA ASN A 205 -35.57 32.72 58.52
C ASN A 205 -35.86 31.31 59.09
N VAL A 206 -34.95 30.34 58.88
CA VAL A 206 -35.04 28.95 59.36
C VAL A 206 -34.88 28.84 60.88
N TYR A 207 -34.00 29.64 61.49
CA TYR A 207 -33.75 29.60 62.94
C TYR A 207 -34.50 30.68 63.72
N ARG A 208 -35.23 31.57 63.04
CA ARG A 208 -35.99 32.66 63.66
C ARG A 208 -36.96 32.19 64.74
N LYS A 209 -37.55 31.00 64.59
CA LYS A 209 -38.46 30.40 65.58
C LYS A 209 -37.75 29.89 66.83
N ASN A 210 -36.44 29.65 66.74
CA ASN A 210 -35.61 29.06 67.79
C ASN A 210 -34.59 30.07 68.34
N LEU A 211 -34.63 31.33 67.88
CA LEU A 211 -33.77 32.41 68.30
C LEU A 211 -34.36 33.07 69.55
N PHE A 212 -33.59 33.17 70.64
CA PHE A 212 -33.99 33.86 71.86
C PHE A 212 -32.86 34.74 72.38
N TYR A 213 -33.23 35.86 72.99
CA TYR A 213 -32.28 36.80 73.55
C TYR A 213 -31.93 36.41 74.99
N ASN A 214 -30.67 36.10 75.26
CA ASN A 214 -30.15 35.85 76.60
C ASN A 214 -29.75 37.18 77.24
N LYS A 215 -30.59 37.67 78.16
CA LYS A 215 -30.36 38.95 78.87
C LYS A 215 -29.14 38.94 79.80
N ASN A 216 -28.68 37.76 80.23
CA ASN A 216 -27.56 37.66 81.17
C ASN A 216 -26.21 37.81 80.45
N THR A 217 -26.10 37.27 79.23
CA THR A 217 -24.89 37.37 78.40
C THR A 217 -24.98 38.51 77.37
N ASN A 218 -26.18 39.08 77.18
CA ASN A 218 -26.46 40.11 76.18
C ASN A 218 -26.25 39.61 74.73
N GLU A 219 -26.51 38.32 74.51
CA GLU A 219 -26.31 37.62 73.23
C GLU A 219 -27.60 36.96 72.72
N TRP A 220 -27.67 36.71 71.41
CA TRP A 220 -28.75 35.93 70.79
C TRP A 220 -28.33 34.47 70.65
N GLU A 221 -29.16 33.55 71.13
CA GLU A 221 -28.89 32.11 71.14
C GLU A 221 -29.92 31.36 70.30
N ILE A 222 -29.52 30.22 69.71
CA ILE A 222 -30.40 29.31 68.96
C ILE A 222 -30.60 28.04 69.78
N LYS A 223 -31.84 27.69 70.12
CA LYS A 223 -32.17 26.43 70.81
C LYS A 223 -32.37 25.33 69.77
N GLN A 224 -31.53 24.30 69.83
CA GLN A 224 -31.78 23.07 69.08
C GLN A 224 -32.92 22.31 69.80
N GLN A 225 -33.98 21.96 69.06
CA GLN A 225 -34.97 20.96 69.49
C GLN A 225 -34.51 19.59 69.03
#